data_AF-A0A7X0ZG96-F1
#
_entry.id   AF-A0A7X0ZG96-F1
#
_cell.length_a   1.000
_cell.length_b   1.000
_cell.length_c   1.000
_cell.angle_alpha   90.00
_cell.angle_beta   90.00
_cell.angle_gamma   90.00
#
_symmetry.space_group_name_H-M   'P 1'
#
loop_
_entity.id
_entity.type
_entity.pdbx_description
1 polymer ?
#
loop_
_entity_poly.entity_id
_entity_poly.type
_entity_poly.pdbx_seq_one_letter_code
_entity_poly.pdbx_strand_id
1 'polypeptide(L)' 'MKTVYDVAQLLRKHGIIVYLGKRQYDIEMMEYEVTELFKHNILDREVFARARSILKQELIKEQRKNSSLN' A
#
# COMPACT_ATOMS: atom_id res chain seq x y z
N MET A 1 10.79 3.10 5.95
CA MET A 1 9.45 2.55 5.66
C MET A 1 9.44 1.08 6.06
N LYS A 2 8.61 0.73 7.04
CA LYS A 2 8.52 -0.59 7.68
C LYS A 2 7.07 -1.09 7.78
N THR A 3 6.09 -0.19 7.76
CA THR A 3 4.67 -0.50 7.98
C THR A 3 3.79 0.07 6.88
N VAL A 4 2.53 -0.40 6.77
CA VAL A 4 1.53 0.21 5.86
C VAL A 4 1.28 1.68 6.21
N TYR A 5 1.37 2.05 7.48
CA TYR A 5 1.27 3.45 7.88
C TYR A 5 2.38 4.31 7.24
N ASP A 6 3.61 3.80 7.17
CA ASP A 6 4.69 4.51 6.49
C ASP A 6 4.44 4.67 4.99
N VAL A 7 3.78 3.68 4.35
CA VAL A 7 3.36 3.77 2.94
C VAL A 7 2.25 4.82 2.77
N ALA A 8 1.29 4.86 3.68
CA ALA A 8 0.27 5.92 3.69
C ALA A 8 0.89 7.31 3.89
N GLN A 9 1.92 7.44 4.73
CA GLN A 9 2.67 8.69 4.88
C GLN A 9 3.47 9.06 3.63
N LEU A 10 4.03 8.08 2.91
CA LEU A 10 4.66 8.31 1.60
C LEU A 10 3.63 8.89 0.62
N LEU A 11 2.47 8.26 0.47
CA LEU A 11 1.39 8.73 -0.42
C LEU A 11 0.88 10.13 -0.02
N ARG A 12 0.75 10.41 1.29
CA ARG A 12 0.35 11.72 1.80
C ARG A 12 1.28 12.84 1.37
N LYS A 13 2.60 12.59 1.25
CA LYS A 13 3.56 13.58 0.74
C LYS A 13 3.28 13.99 -0.71
N HIS A 14 2.55 13.16 -1.46
CA HIS A 14 2.11 13.41 -2.83
C HIS A 14 0.63 13.82 -2.91
N GLY A 15 -0.01 14.16 -1.78
CA GLY A 15 -1.41 14.58 -1.73
C GLY A 15 -2.42 13.43 -1.83
N ILE A 16 -1.97 12.17 -1.76
CA ILE A 16 -2.82 10.99 -1.90
C ILE A 16 -3.20 10.47 -0.52
N ILE A 17 -4.50 10.39 -0.24
CA ILE A 17 -5.05 9.81 0.99
C ILE A 17 -6.03 8.73 0.60
N VAL A 18 -5.74 7.48 0.97
CA VAL A 18 -6.57 6.31 0.68
C VAL A 18 -7.43 5.96 1.88
N TYR A 19 -8.74 5.88 1.68
CA TYR A 19 -9.70 5.38 2.66
C TYR A 19 -11.01 4.92 1.99
N LEU A 20 -11.18 3.60 1.88
CA LEU A 20 -12.31 2.89 1.24
C LEU A 20 -13.17 2.14 2.28
N GLY A 21 -12.86 2.27 3.57
CA GLY A 21 -13.63 1.69 4.67
C GLY A 21 -13.37 0.19 4.94
N LYS A 22 -12.63 -0.51 4.06
CA LYS A 22 -12.13 -1.87 4.33
C LYS A 22 -10.62 -1.90 4.18
N ARG A 23 -9.95 -2.45 5.20
CA ARG A 23 -8.48 -2.54 5.28
C ARG A 23 -7.84 -3.20 4.06
N GLN A 24 -8.45 -4.29 3.55
CA GLN A 24 -7.98 -4.96 2.34
C GLN A 24 -8.00 -4.02 1.13
N TYR A 25 -9.11 -3.33 0.90
CA TYR A 25 -9.26 -2.42 -0.24
C TYR A 25 -8.34 -1.21 -0.11
N ASP A 26 -8.12 -0.71 1.11
CA ASP A 26 -7.15 0.36 1.36
C ASP A 26 -5.74 -0.08 0.96
N ILE A 27 -5.33 -1.30 1.28
CA ILE A 27 -4.00 -1.83 0.91
C ILE A 27 -3.87 -2.00 -0.60
N GLU A 28 -4.90 -2.55 -1.26
CA GLU A 28 -4.93 -2.73 -2.71
C GLU A 28 -4.87 -1.38 -3.45
N MET A 29 -5.63 -0.39 -2.98
CA MET A 29 -5.61 0.96 -3.54
C MET A 29 -4.29 1.68 -3.28
N MET A 30 -3.68 1.50 -2.11
CA MET A 30 -2.31 2.00 -1.86
C MET A 30 -1.28 1.35 -2.81
N GLU A 31 -1.42 0.07 -3.15
CA GLU A 31 -0.51 -0.59 -4.10
C GLU A 31 -0.68 -0.01 -5.51
N TYR A 32 -1.92 0.26 -5.92
CA TYR A 32 -2.23 0.93 -7.18
C TYR A 32 -1.55 2.31 -7.26
N GLU A 33 -1.77 3.17 -6.26
CA GLU A 33 -1.21 4.54 -6.24
C GLU A 33 0.33 4.55 -6.23
N VAL A 34 0.96 3.68 -5.41
CA VAL A 34 2.42 3.54 -5.40
C VAL A 34 2.95 3.08 -6.77
N THR A 35 2.20 2.24 -7.49
CA THR A 35 2.56 1.77 -8.82
C THR A 35 2.44 2.88 -9.85
N GLU A 36 1.39 3.70 -9.81
CA GLU A 36 1.23 4.84 -10.71
C GLU A 36 2.33 5.88 -10.49
N LEU A 37 2.64 6.22 -9.23
CA LEU A 37 3.75 7.11 -8.93
C LEU A 37 5.09 6.57 -9.48
N PHE A 38 5.33 5.26 -9.40
CA PHE A 38 6.53 4.66 -9.99
C PHE A 38 6.54 4.72 -11.53
N LYS A 39 5.42 4.39 -12.19
CA LYS A 39 5.29 4.45 -13.66
C LYS A 39 5.51 5.86 -14.21
N HIS A 40 5.12 6.89 -13.46
CA HIS A 40 5.33 8.28 -13.80
C HIS A 40 6.71 8.83 -13.36
N ASN A 41 7.63 7.96 -12.94
CA ASN A 41 8.97 8.32 -12.45
C ASN A 41 8.98 9.29 -11.26
N ILE A 42 7.92 9.29 -10.44
CA ILE A 42 7.83 10.11 -9.22
C ILE A 42 8.52 9.39 -8.04
N LEU A 43 8.51 8.06 -8.02
CA LEU A 43 9.21 7.25 -7.02
C LEU A 43 10.42 6.53 -7.62
N ASP A 44 11.51 6.49 -6.85
CA ASP A 44 12.65 5.64 -7.18
C ASP A 44 12.33 4.15 -7.01
N ARG A 45 13.05 3.32 -7.76
CA ARG A 45 12.89 1.86 -7.74
C ARG A 45 13.01 1.26 -6.33
N GLU A 46 13.94 1.75 -5.50
CA GLU A 46 14.12 1.23 -4.14
C GLU A 46 12.91 1.56 -3.25
N VAL A 47 12.38 2.78 -3.35
CA VAL A 47 11.21 3.23 -2.60
C VAL A 47 9.98 2.43 -3.01
N PHE A 48 9.76 2.31 -4.32
CA PHE A 48 8.67 1.50 -4.89
C PHE A 48 8.74 0.04 -4.41
N ALA A 49 9.91 -0.61 -4.57
CA ALA A 49 10.08 -2.02 -4.19
C ALA A 49 9.81 -2.25 -2.70
N ARG A 50 10.29 -1.33 -1.84
CA ARG A 50 10.06 -1.40 -0.39
C ARG A 50 8.59 -1.20 -0.03
N ALA A 51 7.90 -0.23 -0.65
CA ALA A 51 6.48 0.04 -0.39
C ALA A 51 5.63 -1.16 -0.80
N ARG A 52 5.85 -1.67 -2.01
CA ARG A 52 5.11 -2.81 -2.55
C ARG A 52 5.31 -4.09 -1.72
N SER A 53 6.53 -4.34 -1.26
CA SER A 53 6.81 -5.49 -0.37
C SER A 53 6.00 -5.42 0.92
N ILE A 54 5.96 -4.25 1.56
CA ILE A 54 5.20 -4.03 2.80
C ILE A 54 3.70 -4.22 2.57
N LEU A 55 3.14 -3.61 1.52
CA LEU A 55 1.72 -3.73 1.18
C LEU A 55 1.34 -5.18 0.89
N LYS A 56 2.14 -5.90 0.11
CA LYS A 56 1.90 -7.31 -0.22
C LYS A 56 1.91 -8.21 1.03
N GLN A 57 2.85 -8.00 1.95
CA GLN A 57 2.90 -8.75 3.20
C GLN A 57 1.67 -8.50 4.06
N GLU A 58 1.23 -7.24 4.18
CA GLU A 58 0.02 -6.91 4.94
C GLU A 58 -1.24 -7.47 4.27
N LEU A 59 -1.35 -7.38 2.95
CA LEU A 59 -2.50 -7.89 2.20
C LEU A 59 -2.72 -9.38 2.46
N ILE A 60 -1.64 -10.18 2.42
CA ILE A 60 -1.69 -11.61 2.72
C ILE A 60 -2.16 -11.87 4.16
N LYS A 61 -1.72 -11.07 5.13
CA LYS A 61 -2.16 -11.20 6.53
C LYS A 61 -3.66 -10.89 6.66
N GLU A 62 -4.12 -9.82 6.03
CA GLU A 62 -5.53 -9.40 6.08
C GLU A 62 -6.44 -10.42 5.38
N GLN A 63 -6.02 -10.96 4.23
CA GLN A 63 -6.75 -12.01 3.53
C GLN A 63 -6.88 -13.28 4.37
N ARG A 64 -5.79 -13.74 5.01
CA ARG A 64 -5.83 -14.90 5.92
C ARG A 64 -6.80 -14.68 7.08
N LYS A 65 -6.79 -13.48 7.66
CA LYS A 65 -7.71 -13.10 8.73
C LYS A 65 -9.16 -13.15 8.25
N ASN A 66 -9.46 -12.58 7.07
CA ASN A 66 -10.81 -12.60 6.49
C ASN A 66 -11.28 -14.03 6.13
N SER A 67 -10.39 -14.90 5.64
CA SER A 67 -10.71 -16.31 5.38
C SER A 67 -11.01 -17.11 6.65
N SER A 68 -10.44 -16.73 7.80
CA SER A 68 -10.71 -17.39 9.08
C SER A 68 -11.99 -16.91 9.79
N LEU A 69 -12.59 -15.83 9.29
CA LEU A 69 -13.82 -15.23 9.82
C LEU A 69 -15.08 -15.66 9.04
N ASN A 70 -14.90 -16.40 7.94
CA ASN A 70 -15.98 -17.01 7.15
C ASN A 70 -16.06 -18.51 7.43
#